data_AF-A0A9D1NPB1-F1
#
_entry.id   AF-A0A9D1NPB1-F1
#
_cell.length_a   1.000
_cell.length_b   1.000
_cell.length_c   1.000
_cell.angle_alpha   90.00
_cell.angle_beta   90.00
_cell.angle_gamma   90.00
#
_symmetry.space_group_name_H-M   'P 1'
#
loop_
_entity.id
_entity.type
_entity.pdbx_description
1 polymer ?
#
loop_
_entity_poly.entity_id
_entity_poly.type
_entity_poly.pdbx_seq_one_letter_code
_entity_poly.pdbx_strand_id
1 'polypeptide(L)'
;MKKRRNDAWDAALTEAQRWEAYERSKGVPWPTFADWCAAEFGVRPGKNAIYDWQAWMRRQEGAHRLERAIAARQELKGLSDYAALDGRTADAYLALANDAILSGDPEKAAKIVAAAVQINAASLRLAEQRQQAERLDLQRQELALKRERFEAAERRLDAASGVAADETLSEAERLARIKAIFGLS
;
A
#
# COMPACT_ATOMS: atom_id res chain seq x y z
N MET A 1 45.21 -5.22 -5.01
CA MET A 1 44.59 -3.90 -4.75
C MET A 1 45.69 -2.99 -4.18
N LYS A 2 46.17 -1.97 -4.90
CA LYS A 2 47.22 -1.07 -4.39
C LYS A 2 46.61 -0.21 -3.28
N LYS A 3 47.13 -0.34 -2.05
CA LYS A 3 46.74 0.48 -0.89
C LYS A 3 46.94 1.96 -1.26
N ARG A 4 45.90 2.78 -1.14
CA ARG A 4 45.98 4.21 -1.46
C ARG A 4 47.02 4.86 -0.55
N ARG A 5 47.80 5.81 -1.07
CA ARG A 5 48.74 6.57 -0.24
C ARG A 5 47.93 7.34 0.81
N ASN A 6 48.41 7.38 2.05
CA ASN A 6 47.78 8.07 3.18
C ASN A 6 47.73 9.61 3.02
N ASP A 7 48.21 10.15 1.89
CA ASP A 7 48.22 11.57 1.52
C ASP A 7 47.12 11.96 0.50
N ALA A 8 46.22 11.02 0.18
CA ALA A 8 45.07 11.34 -0.66
C ALA A 8 44.13 12.30 0.08
N TRP A 9 43.69 13.37 -0.60
CA TRP A 9 42.85 14.42 0.01
C TRP A 9 41.55 13.88 0.62
N ASP A 10 41.05 12.74 0.13
CA ASP A 10 39.84 12.09 0.58
C ASP A 10 40.06 11.09 1.74
N ALA A 11 41.30 10.94 2.22
CA ALA A 11 41.63 10.03 3.32
C ALA A 11 40.99 10.47 4.64
N ALA A 12 40.73 11.76 4.81
CA ALA A 12 40.05 12.32 5.98
C ALA A 12 38.51 12.11 5.94
N LEU A 13 37.97 11.68 4.81
CA LEU A 13 36.53 11.55 4.62
C LEU A 13 36.04 10.14 4.97
N THR A 14 34.91 10.08 5.66
CA THR A 14 34.16 8.83 5.82
C THR A 14 33.71 8.30 4.45
N GLU A 15 33.33 7.03 4.37
CA GLU A 15 32.85 6.44 3.13
C GLU A 15 31.61 7.15 2.58
N ALA A 16 30.65 7.50 3.45
CA ALA A 16 29.45 8.25 3.07
C ALA A 16 29.81 9.62 2.48
N GLN A 17 30.72 10.35 3.12
CA GLN A 17 31.19 11.66 2.64
C GLN A 17 31.93 11.56 1.30
N ARG A 18 32.70 10.48 1.07
CA ARG A 18 33.37 10.25 -0.22
C ARG A 18 32.37 10.06 -1.35
N TRP A 19 31.30 9.27 -1.12
CA TRP A 19 30.25 9.07 -2.11
C TRP A 19 29.43 10.33 -2.35
N GLU A 20 29.10 11.09 -1.31
CA GLU A 20 28.44 12.39 -1.43
C GLU A 20 29.27 13.38 -2.27
N ALA A 21 30.57 13.50 -1.95
CA ALA A 21 31.48 14.32 -2.72
C ALA A 21 31.56 13.84 -4.18
N TYR A 22 31.53 12.53 -4.43
CA TYR A 22 31.61 11.99 -5.78
C TYR A 22 30.37 12.35 -6.59
N GLU A 23 29.18 12.19 -6.01
CA GLU A 23 27.92 12.60 -6.63
C GLU A 23 27.92 14.08 -6.97
N ARG A 24 28.32 14.94 -6.04
CA ARG A 24 28.37 16.39 -6.26
C ARG A 24 29.38 16.79 -7.33
N SER A 25 30.53 16.11 -7.38
CA SER A 25 31.59 16.38 -8.37
C SER A 25 31.18 16.10 -9.83
N LYS A 26 30.11 15.32 -10.06
CA LYS A 26 29.58 15.06 -11.40
C LYS A 26 28.80 16.25 -11.98
N GLY A 27 28.25 17.11 -11.12
CA GLY A 27 27.32 18.17 -11.52
C GLY A 27 27.90 19.59 -11.51
N VAL A 28 29.14 19.80 -11.06
CA VAL A 28 29.69 21.14 -10.89
C VAL A 28 31.13 21.26 -11.41
N PRO A 29 31.57 22.46 -11.84
CA PRO A 29 32.97 22.71 -12.20
C PRO A 29 33.94 22.49 -11.03
N TRP A 30 35.19 22.14 -11.34
CA TRP A 30 36.24 21.88 -10.34
C TRP A 30 36.40 22.99 -9.27
N PRO A 31 36.48 24.30 -9.61
CA PRO A 31 36.65 25.34 -8.60
C PRO A 31 35.51 25.34 -7.57
N THR A 32 34.28 25.25 -8.06
CA THR A 32 33.06 25.19 -7.24
C THR A 32 33.04 23.96 -6.34
N PHE A 33 33.46 22.81 -6.85
CA PHE A 33 33.58 21.60 -6.05
C PHE A 33 34.65 21.71 -4.96
N ALA A 34 35.82 22.28 -5.29
CA ALA A 34 36.93 22.41 -4.35
C ALA A 34 36.61 23.41 -3.22
N ASP A 35 35.93 24.51 -3.54
CA ASP A 35 35.43 25.46 -2.54
C ASP A 35 34.37 24.82 -1.63
N TRP A 36 33.45 24.04 -2.20
CA TRP A 36 32.46 23.29 -1.42
C TRP A 36 33.11 22.26 -0.49
N CYS A 37 34.08 21.47 -0.96
CA CYS A 37 34.77 20.50 -0.10
C CYS A 37 35.52 21.18 1.05
N ALA A 38 36.10 22.37 0.81
CA ALA A 38 36.78 23.13 1.83
C ALA A 38 35.80 23.63 2.90
N ALA A 39 34.60 24.06 2.49
CA ALA A 39 33.56 24.51 3.40
C ALA A 39 32.91 23.35 4.19
N GLU A 40 32.58 22.26 3.51
CA GLU A 40 31.81 21.14 4.09
C GLU A 40 32.69 20.21 4.93
N PHE A 41 33.90 19.91 4.45
CA PHE A 41 34.74 18.86 5.00
C PHE A 41 36.12 19.37 5.47
N GLY A 42 36.39 20.67 5.33
CA GLY A 42 37.69 21.25 5.68
C GLY A 42 38.85 20.79 4.79
N VAL A 43 38.57 20.11 3.66
CA VAL A 43 39.60 19.61 2.74
C VAL A 43 39.47 20.27 1.36
N ARG A 44 40.60 20.76 0.82
CA ARG A 44 40.62 21.35 -0.52
C ARG A 44 41.39 20.46 -1.51
N PRO A 45 40.69 19.73 -2.38
CA PRO A 45 41.35 18.84 -3.34
C PRO A 45 42.09 19.60 -4.45
N GLY A 46 43.29 19.10 -4.80
CA GLY A 46 44.03 19.59 -5.97
C GLY A 46 43.38 19.18 -7.30
N LYS A 47 43.53 20.02 -8.33
CA LYS A 47 42.91 19.81 -9.65
C LYS A 47 43.21 18.45 -10.27
N ASN A 48 44.48 18.03 -10.29
CA ASN A 48 44.88 16.75 -10.87
C ASN A 48 44.43 15.55 -10.01
N ALA A 49 44.43 15.72 -8.69
CA ALA A 49 44.03 14.66 -7.75
C ALA A 49 42.54 14.30 -7.86
N ILE A 50 41.70 15.23 -8.33
CA ILE A 50 40.26 14.97 -8.53
C ILE A 50 40.00 14.03 -9.69
N TYR A 51 40.68 14.21 -10.82
CA TYR A 51 40.43 13.36 -11.99
C TYR A 51 40.79 11.90 -11.71
N ASP A 52 41.93 11.66 -11.07
CA ASP A 52 42.35 10.32 -10.65
C ASP A 52 41.39 9.73 -9.61
N TRP A 53 40.92 10.57 -8.66
CA TRP A 53 39.95 10.16 -7.66
C TRP A 53 38.59 9.82 -8.26
N GLN A 54 38.08 10.62 -9.20
CA GLN A 54 36.81 10.36 -9.89
C GLN A 54 36.89 9.08 -10.73
N ALA A 55 38.01 8.84 -11.43
CA ALA A 55 38.22 7.61 -12.18
C ALA A 55 38.21 6.37 -11.26
N TRP A 56 38.76 6.50 -10.06
CA TRP A 56 38.76 5.45 -9.04
C TRP A 56 37.36 5.23 -8.43
N MET A 57 36.63 6.30 -8.10
CA MET A 57 35.25 6.21 -7.60
C MET A 57 34.33 5.56 -8.63
N ARG A 58 34.45 5.93 -9.91
CA ARG A 58 33.67 5.36 -11.02
C ARG A 58 33.81 3.84 -11.14
N ARG A 59 35.00 3.29 -10.85
CA ARG A 59 35.22 1.83 -10.87
C ARG A 59 34.48 1.11 -9.74
N GLN A 60 34.19 1.79 -8.64
CA GLN A 60 33.47 1.25 -7.49
C GLN A 60 31.98 1.59 -7.52
N GLU A 61 31.57 2.53 -8.37
CA GLU A 61 30.19 3.04 -8.44
C GLU A 61 29.17 1.92 -8.67
N GLY A 62 29.49 0.95 -9.53
CA GLY A 62 28.62 -0.22 -9.75
C GLY A 62 28.39 -1.04 -8.48
N ALA A 63 29.46 -1.35 -7.73
CA ALA A 63 29.37 -2.10 -6.49
C ALA A 63 28.60 -1.31 -5.41
N HIS A 64 28.90 -0.02 -5.26
CA HIS A 64 28.22 0.83 -4.28
C HIS A 64 26.72 1.00 -4.58
N ARG A 65 26.33 1.14 -5.86
CA ARG A 65 24.92 1.16 -6.25
C ARG A 65 24.21 -0.15 -5.94
N LEU A 66 24.88 -1.29 -6.14
CA LEU A 66 24.33 -2.60 -5.78
C LEU A 66 24.16 -2.74 -4.25
N GLU A 67 25.14 -2.31 -3.45
CA GLU A 67 25.03 -2.31 -1.99
C GLU A 67 23.87 -1.44 -1.51
N ARG A 68 23.72 -0.22 -2.06
CA ARG A 68 22.56 0.64 -1.77
C ARG A 68 21.24 -0.01 -2.19
N ALA A 69 21.22 -0.71 -3.33
CA ALA A 69 20.04 -1.44 -3.79
C ALA A 69 19.66 -2.58 -2.84
N ILE A 70 20.64 -3.33 -2.33
CA ILE A 70 20.41 -4.42 -1.38
C ILE A 70 19.89 -3.87 -0.04
N ALA A 71 20.53 -2.82 0.49
CA ALA A 71 20.11 -2.19 1.74
C ALA A 71 18.68 -1.64 1.64
N ALA A 72 18.41 -0.88 0.58
CA ALA A 72 17.06 -0.37 0.33
C ALA A 72 16.06 -1.51 0.14
N ARG A 73 16.39 -2.58 -0.59
CA ARG A 73 15.51 -3.76 -0.72
C ARG A 73 15.17 -4.39 0.64
N GLN A 74 16.11 -4.44 1.57
CA GLN A 74 15.85 -4.97 2.92
C GLN A 74 14.89 -4.08 3.71
N GLU A 75 15.08 -2.76 3.67
CA GLU A 75 14.16 -1.79 4.29
C GLU A 75 12.75 -1.89 3.69
N LEU A 76 12.66 -1.97 2.36
CA LEU A 76 11.39 -2.07 1.65
C LEU A 76 10.66 -3.38 1.93
N LYS A 77 11.40 -4.49 2.06
CA LYS A 77 10.81 -5.76 2.50
C LYS A 77 10.23 -5.62 3.90
N GLY A 78 10.93 -4.97 4.83
CA GLY A 78 10.41 -4.70 6.17
C GLY A 78 9.11 -3.88 6.16
N LEU A 79 9.02 -2.87 5.29
CA LEU A 79 7.80 -2.07 5.12
C LEU A 79 6.65 -2.88 4.50
N SER A 80 6.95 -3.77 3.56
CA SER A 80 5.97 -4.66 2.94
C SER A 80 5.39 -5.65 3.94
N ASP A 81 6.26 -6.27 4.75
CA ASP A 81 5.86 -7.21 5.80
C ASP A 81 4.99 -6.50 6.85
N TYR A 82 5.32 -5.26 7.22
CA TYR A 82 4.51 -4.43 8.12
C TYR A 82 3.13 -4.07 7.53
N ALA A 83 3.06 -3.83 6.22
CA ALA A 83 1.84 -3.44 5.53
C ALA A 83 0.92 -4.61 5.15
N ALA A 84 1.29 -5.86 5.48
CA ALA A 84 0.58 -7.08 5.12
C ALA A 84 0.16 -7.11 3.64
N LEU A 85 1.05 -6.65 2.75
CA LEU A 85 0.83 -6.71 1.30
C LEU A 85 0.70 -8.17 0.86
N ASP A 86 -0.19 -8.45 -0.09
CA ASP A 86 -0.17 -9.74 -0.75
C ASP A 86 1.15 -9.90 -1.55
N GLY A 87 1.67 -11.12 -1.64
CA GLY A 87 3.00 -11.37 -2.18
C GLY A 87 3.22 -10.85 -3.61
N ARG A 88 2.19 -10.84 -4.46
CA ARG A 88 2.32 -10.31 -5.84
C ARG A 88 2.46 -8.80 -5.84
N THR A 89 1.69 -8.12 -5.01
CA THR A 89 1.76 -6.66 -4.89
C THR A 89 3.08 -6.22 -4.27
N ALA A 90 3.55 -6.94 -3.24
CA ALA A 90 4.88 -6.74 -2.66
C ALA A 90 6.00 -6.86 -3.71
N ASP A 91 5.99 -7.94 -4.50
CA ASP A 91 7.00 -8.20 -5.52
C ASP A 91 6.99 -7.14 -6.64
N ALA A 92 5.81 -6.69 -7.09
CA ALA A 92 5.67 -5.66 -8.11
C ALA A 92 6.24 -4.30 -7.65
N TYR A 93 5.97 -3.91 -6.40
CA TYR A 93 6.49 -2.66 -5.85
C TYR A 93 7.99 -2.73 -5.53
N LEU A 94 8.48 -3.89 -5.08
CA LEU A 94 9.92 -4.13 -4.93
C LEU A 94 10.65 -4.05 -6.28
N ALA A 95 10.05 -4.55 -7.36
CA ALA A 95 10.63 -4.43 -8.70
C ALA A 95 10.72 -2.96 -9.17
N LEU A 96 9.66 -2.19 -8.97
CA LEU A 96 9.63 -0.74 -9.26
C LEU A 96 10.64 0.06 -8.44
N ALA A 97 10.80 -0.29 -7.16
CA ALA A 97 11.76 0.34 -6.29
C ALA A 97 13.21 -0.02 -6.68
N ASN A 98 13.47 -1.27 -7.05
CA ASN A 98 14.78 -1.70 -7.54
C ASN A 98 15.18 -0.92 -8.80
N ASP A 99 14.24 -0.70 -9.74
CA ASP A 99 14.51 0.09 -10.94
C ASP A 99 14.87 1.55 -10.60
N ALA A 100 14.14 2.16 -9.66
CA ALA A 100 14.45 3.50 -9.16
C ALA A 100 15.81 3.59 -8.45
N ILE A 101 16.18 2.59 -7.63
CA ILE A 101 17.50 2.59 -6.96
C ILE A 101 18.63 2.42 -7.98
N LEU A 102 18.47 1.51 -8.95
CA LEU A 102 19.46 1.30 -10.02
C LEU A 102 19.64 2.55 -10.90
N SER A 103 18.58 3.34 -11.06
CA SER A 103 18.63 4.64 -11.76
C SER A 103 19.34 5.75 -10.97
N GLY A 104 19.71 5.51 -9.71
CA GLY A 104 20.46 6.44 -8.87
C GLY A 104 19.60 7.39 -8.05
N ASP A 105 18.29 7.14 -7.93
CA ASP A 105 17.36 7.95 -7.14
C ASP A 105 16.71 7.11 -6.01
N PRO A 106 17.41 6.91 -4.89
CA PRO A 106 16.93 6.10 -3.78
C PRO A 106 15.78 6.77 -3.00
N GLU A 107 15.69 8.11 -2.99
CA GLU A 107 14.55 8.81 -2.40
C GLU A 107 13.25 8.53 -3.17
N LYS A 108 13.33 8.49 -4.50
CA LYS A 108 12.19 8.12 -5.34
C LYS A 108 11.74 6.69 -5.09
N ALA A 109 12.67 5.76 -4.88
CA ALA A 109 12.33 4.39 -4.52
C ALA A 109 11.56 4.30 -3.19
N ALA A 110 12.01 5.02 -2.17
CA ALA A 110 11.30 5.10 -0.88
C ALA A 110 9.90 5.70 -1.03
N LYS A 111 9.75 6.77 -1.84
CA LYS A 111 8.45 7.39 -2.12
C LYS A 111 7.49 6.46 -2.86
N ILE A 112 7.98 5.67 -3.81
CA ILE A 112 7.18 4.68 -4.54
C ILE A 112 6.63 3.63 -3.59
N VAL A 113 7.44 3.10 -2.67
CA VAL A 113 6.96 2.09 -1.72
C VAL A 113 6.05 2.70 -0.65
N ALA A 114 6.34 3.91 -0.17
CA ALA A 114 5.43 4.59 0.76
C ALA A 114 4.04 4.81 0.12
N ALA A 115 4.00 5.24 -1.14
CA ALA A 115 2.75 5.39 -1.89
C ALA A 115 2.05 4.04 -2.10
N ALA A 116 2.80 2.98 -2.41
CA ALA A 116 2.28 1.63 -2.55
C ALA A 116 1.57 1.12 -1.28
N VAL A 117 2.20 1.30 -0.13
CA VAL A 117 1.64 0.93 1.18
C VAL A 117 0.34 1.70 1.44
N GLN A 118 0.31 3.00 1.13
CA GLN A 118 -0.89 3.81 1.27
C GLN A 118 -2.03 3.37 0.34
N ILE A 119 -1.71 3.03 -0.92
CA ILE A 119 -2.69 2.54 -1.90
C ILE A 119 -3.28 1.20 -1.44
N ASN A 120 -2.45 0.29 -0.92
CA ASN A 120 -2.96 -0.99 -0.43
C ASN A 120 -3.85 -0.82 0.80
N ALA A 121 -3.42 0.00 1.77
CA ALA A 121 -4.22 0.31 2.96
C ALA A 121 -5.58 0.93 2.59
N ALA A 122 -5.61 1.83 1.60
CA ALA A 122 -6.84 2.41 1.09
C ALA A 122 -7.73 1.35 0.38
N SER A 123 -7.12 0.43 -0.36
CA SER A 123 -7.82 -0.64 -1.07
C SER A 123 -8.48 -1.64 -0.11
N LEU A 124 -7.78 -2.02 0.96
CA LEU A 124 -8.31 -2.87 2.03
C LEU A 124 -9.52 -2.22 2.71
N ARG A 125 -9.42 -0.94 3.10
CA ARG A 125 -10.55 -0.20 3.69
C ARG A 125 -11.75 -0.15 2.76
N LEU A 126 -11.52 0.04 1.47
CA LEU A 126 -12.60 0.06 0.47
C LEU A 126 -13.29 -1.31 0.36
N ALA A 127 -12.52 -2.40 0.39
CA ALA A 127 -13.06 -3.76 0.38
C ALA A 127 -13.89 -4.06 1.64
N GLU A 128 -13.40 -3.67 2.82
CA GLU A 128 -14.14 -3.81 4.09
C GLU A 128 -15.45 -3.03 4.07
N GLN A 129 -15.44 -1.78 3.58
CA GLN A 129 -16.64 -0.95 3.46
C GLN A 129 -17.67 -1.58 2.51
N ARG A 130 -17.23 -2.16 1.39
CA ARG A 130 -18.13 -2.86 0.45
C ARG A 130 -18.78 -4.07 1.12
N GLN A 131 -18.00 -4.89 1.82
CA GLN A 131 -18.52 -6.06 2.51
C GLN A 131 -19.53 -5.67 3.61
N GLN A 132 -19.27 -4.57 4.34
CA GLN A 132 -20.23 -4.04 5.31
C GLN A 132 -21.51 -3.53 4.64
N ALA A 133 -21.41 -2.82 3.51
CA ALA A 133 -22.56 -2.34 2.76
C ALA A 133 -23.44 -3.49 2.25
N GLU A 134 -22.83 -4.54 1.69
CA GLU A 134 -23.54 -5.76 1.25
C GLU A 134 -24.26 -6.44 2.42
N ARG A 135 -23.60 -6.55 3.57
CA ARG A 135 -24.20 -7.15 4.77
C ARG A 135 -25.41 -6.33 5.26
N LEU A 136 -25.31 -5.00 5.25
CA LEU A 136 -26.43 -4.13 5.63
C LEU A 136 -27.59 -4.25 4.64
N ASP A 137 -27.30 -4.39 3.35
CA ASP A 137 -28.34 -4.55 2.33
C ASP A 137 -29.09 -5.88 2.49
N LEU A 138 -28.37 -6.98 2.72
CA LEU A 138 -28.98 -8.28 3.03
C LEU A 138 -29.87 -8.23 4.28
N GLN A 139 -29.42 -7.55 5.35
CA GLN A 139 -30.23 -7.37 6.55
C GLN A 139 -31.49 -6.55 6.29
N ARG A 140 -31.43 -5.52 5.44
CA ARG A 140 -32.59 -4.72 5.05
C ARG A 140 -33.59 -5.55 4.25
N GLN A 141 -33.11 -6.33 3.29
CA GLN A 141 -33.96 -7.23 2.50
C GLN A 141 -34.64 -8.28 3.39
N GLU A 142 -33.92 -8.86 4.35
CA GLU A 142 -34.49 -9.83 5.28
C GLU A 142 -35.57 -9.21 6.18
N LEU A 143 -35.34 -7.99 6.68
CA LEU A 143 -36.32 -7.25 7.48
C LEU A 143 -37.56 -6.89 6.66
N ALA A 144 -37.39 -6.47 5.40
CA ALA A 144 -38.50 -6.18 4.50
C ALA A 144 -39.37 -7.43 4.26
N LEU A 145 -38.73 -8.57 3.98
CA LEU A 145 -39.42 -9.85 3.77
C LEU A 145 -40.13 -10.34 5.04
N LYS A 146 -39.53 -10.11 6.23
CA LYS A 146 -40.20 -10.40 7.51
C LYS A 146 -41.45 -9.53 7.72
N ARG A 147 -41.38 -8.23 7.41
CA ARG A 147 -42.54 -7.33 7.49
C ARG A 147 -43.64 -7.75 6.53
N GLU A 148 -43.31 -8.03 5.28
CA GLU A 148 -44.28 -8.49 4.28
C GLU A 148 -44.98 -9.79 4.72
N ARG A 149 -44.21 -10.75 5.27
CA ARG A 149 -44.78 -11.99 5.81
C ARG A 149 -45.70 -11.73 7.01
N PHE A 150 -45.33 -10.79 7.87
CA PHE A 150 -46.14 -10.41 9.02
C PHE A 150 -47.46 -9.75 8.58
N GLU A 151 -47.40 -8.76 7.69
CA GLU A 151 -48.58 -8.10 7.12
C GLU A 151 -49.49 -9.05 6.34
N ALA A 152 -48.90 -10.05 5.65
CA ALA A 152 -49.68 -11.10 5.00
C ALA A 152 -50.36 -12.03 6.02
N ALA A 153 -49.72 -12.30 7.15
CA ALA A 153 -50.31 -13.09 8.23
C ALA A 153 -51.44 -12.32 8.94
N GLU A 154 -51.27 -11.03 9.21
CA GLU A 154 -52.32 -10.17 9.77
C GLU A 154 -53.54 -10.12 8.84
N ARG A 155 -53.33 -9.90 7.53
CA ARG A 155 -54.44 -9.91 6.56
C ARG A 155 -55.20 -11.24 6.52
N ARG A 156 -54.50 -12.37 6.67
CA ARG A 156 -55.16 -13.70 6.77
C ARG A 156 -55.93 -13.85 8.06
N LEU A 157 -55.40 -13.36 9.19
CA LEU A 157 -56.06 -13.37 10.49
C LEU A 157 -57.33 -12.50 10.49
N ASP A 158 -57.26 -11.30 9.92
CA ASP A 158 -58.41 -10.40 9.80
C ASP A 158 -59.50 -11.01 8.91
N ALA A 159 -59.11 -11.59 7.76
CA ALA A 159 -60.03 -12.29 6.89
C ALA A 159 -60.69 -13.49 7.59
N ALA A 160 -59.93 -14.28 8.35
CA ALA A 160 -60.46 -15.41 9.12
C ALA A 160 -61.41 -14.94 10.23
N SER A 161 -61.09 -13.85 10.91
CA SER A 161 -61.92 -13.23 11.94
C SER A 161 -63.23 -12.70 11.37
N GLY A 162 -63.19 -12.07 10.19
CA GLY A 162 -64.38 -11.62 9.47
C GLY A 162 -65.31 -12.78 9.07
N VAL A 163 -64.74 -13.89 8.59
CA VAL A 163 -65.52 -15.11 8.28
C VAL A 163 -66.10 -15.75 9.54
N ALA A 164 -65.37 -15.77 10.65
CA ALA A 164 -65.85 -16.33 11.91
C ALA A 164 -67.05 -15.57 12.48
N ALA A 165 -67.04 -14.23 12.33
CA ALA A 165 -68.10 -13.33 12.77
C ALA A 165 -69.30 -13.24 11.81
N ASP A 166 -69.24 -13.86 10.63
CA ASP A 166 -70.34 -13.86 9.66
C ASP A 166 -71.47 -14.81 10.09
N GLU A 167 -72.55 -14.24 10.63
CA GLU A 167 -73.72 -14.97 11.11
C GLU A 167 -74.56 -15.60 9.98
N THR A 168 -74.33 -15.20 8.72
CA THR A 168 -75.07 -15.74 7.57
C THR A 168 -74.58 -17.11 7.12
N LEU A 169 -73.40 -17.53 7.60
CA LEU A 169 -72.79 -18.83 7.28
C LEU A 169 -73.06 -19.87 8.36
N SER A 170 -73.30 -21.10 7.94
CA SER A 170 -73.32 -22.25 8.85
C SER A 170 -71.92 -22.53 9.42
N GLU A 171 -71.86 -23.24 10.55
CA GLU A 171 -70.59 -23.56 11.23
C GLU A 171 -69.64 -24.38 10.33
N ALA A 172 -70.18 -25.32 9.54
CA ALA A 172 -69.41 -26.10 8.58
C ALA A 172 -68.83 -25.23 7.45
N GLU A 173 -69.58 -24.24 6.96
CA GLU A 173 -69.13 -23.31 5.92
C GLU A 173 -68.09 -22.33 6.44
N ARG A 174 -68.23 -21.82 7.68
CA ARG A 174 -67.21 -20.99 8.33
C ARG A 174 -65.90 -21.74 8.49
N LEU A 175 -65.96 -22.98 9.00
CA LEU A 175 -64.78 -23.81 9.18
C LEU A 175 -64.06 -24.11 7.85
N ALA A 176 -64.83 -24.43 6.80
CA ALA A 176 -64.27 -24.69 5.46
C ALA A 176 -63.60 -23.44 4.86
N ARG A 177 -64.21 -22.26 5.00
CA ARG A 177 -63.64 -20.99 4.50
C ARG A 177 -62.41 -20.55 5.29
N ILE A 178 -62.40 -20.70 6.60
CA ILE A 178 -61.21 -20.40 7.43
C ILE A 178 -60.05 -21.33 7.06
N LYS A 179 -60.30 -22.62 6.89
CA LYS A 179 -59.29 -23.59 6.41
C LYS A 179 -58.70 -23.18 5.05
N ALA A 180 -59.54 -22.73 4.12
CA ALA A 180 -59.10 -22.23 2.82
C ALA A 180 -58.21 -20.97 2.92
N ILE A 181 -58.50 -20.02 3.82
CA ILE A 181 -57.69 -18.81 4.04
C ILE A 181 -56.27 -19.13 4.49
N PHE A 182 -56.11 -20.17 5.31
CA PHE A 182 -54.80 -20.65 5.79
C PHE A 182 -54.16 -21.71 4.87
N GLY A 183 -54.84 -22.13 3.80
CA GLY A 183 -54.35 -23.18 2.90
C GLY A 183 -54.29 -24.56 3.55
N LEU A 184 -55.11 -24.79 4.59
CA LEU A 184 -55.26 -26.10 5.24
C LEU A 184 -56.36 -26.87 4.51
N SER A 185 -56.06 -28.09 4.04
CA SER A 185 -57.06 -29.02 3.49
C SER A 185 -57.55 -29.97 4.57
#